data_AF-A0A7M7PGJ5-F1
#
_entry.id   AF-A0A7M7PGJ5-F1
#
_cell.length_a   1.000
_cell.length_b   1.000
_cell.length_c   1.000
_cell.angle_alpha   90.00
_cell.angle_beta   90.00
_cell.angle_gamma   90.00
#
_symmetry.space_group_name_H-M   'P 1'
#
loop_
_entity.id
_entity.type
_entity.pdbx_description
1 polymer ?
#
loop_
_entity_poly.entity_id
_entity_poly.type
_entity_poly.pdbx_seq_one_letter_code
_entity_poly.pdbx_strand_id
1 'polypeptide(L)'
;MAGKTLFCVICMVYLYLGCTTATVVRNCEGNPLSLSCPSGSVLSIISANYGRTTGPETCPHSSIQTTDCYASNSMNIVGNLCNGQTRCTVVATNSVFGDPCVGTYKYLEVNYTCQRRNDIIPTEPTCENRSYCTTERTCEGSSLSLSCSSGSVVNIISANYGRTTGPETCPHSSIRTTACFASNSLNMVGNICNEQTSCTVLATNSVFGDPCVGTYKYLEVKYTCKPGPVSNMKRICEGGSINLSCPSHTPVIVISKAMYGRQVPGSDFCPHSSIQTTNCAAPNSLATAQSACQGLSVCTMAASNQIFSDPCVGTYKYLEMEYTCARRGRVCEHNILDIGCPSGQKIVVLDAFYGRMTGPDICPHPQTSNQNCRASSSIRIVKDKCNGLSSCTVTASNVVFGDPCVYTFKYLEVLYNCKQI
;
A
#
# COMPACT_ATOMS: atom_id res chain seq x y z
N MET A 1 -13.51 10.96 63.49
CA MET A 1 -13.46 10.35 62.14
C MET A 1 -12.22 10.86 61.44
N ALA A 2 -11.33 9.94 61.03
CA ALA A 2 -10.07 10.09 60.28
C ALA A 2 -9.08 11.17 60.77
N GLY A 3 -7.86 10.90 61.25
CA GLY A 3 -6.90 9.85 60.87
C GLY A 3 -5.63 10.54 60.32
N LYS A 4 -4.71 10.94 61.21
CA LYS A 4 -3.35 11.38 60.85
C LYS A 4 -2.44 10.15 60.80
N THR A 5 -1.73 9.93 59.69
CA THR A 5 -0.47 9.18 59.72
C THR A 5 0.54 9.74 58.71
N LEU A 6 1.70 10.06 59.26
CA LEU A 6 2.96 10.52 58.66
C LEU A 6 3.63 9.40 57.85
N PHE A 7 4.24 9.70 56.70
CA PHE A 7 5.52 9.09 56.32
C PHE A 7 6.29 9.95 55.30
N CYS A 8 7.43 10.44 55.78
CA CYS A 8 8.56 10.92 54.97
C CYS A 8 9.43 9.69 54.65
N VAL A 9 9.61 9.33 53.37
CA VAL A 9 10.74 8.50 52.90
C VAL A 9 11.10 8.90 51.46
N ILE A 10 12.16 9.70 51.35
CA ILE A 10 13.35 9.47 50.51
C ILE A 10 13.10 8.75 49.16
N CYS A 11 13.25 9.49 48.06
CA CYS A 11 14.01 9.02 46.90
C CYS A 11 14.70 10.21 46.22
N MET A 12 15.84 10.60 46.79
CA MET A 12 16.89 11.33 46.10
C MET A 12 17.38 10.44 44.95
N VAL A 13 17.42 11.01 43.73
CA VAL A 13 17.88 10.43 42.45
C VAL A 13 16.74 10.01 41.52
N TYR A 14 16.07 10.98 40.90
CA TYR A 14 15.63 10.85 39.50
C TYR A 14 15.80 12.19 38.78
N LEU A 15 16.45 12.09 37.62
CA LEU A 15 16.88 13.19 36.76
C LEU A 15 15.74 14.12 36.37
N TYR A 16 16.11 15.37 36.09
CA TYR A 16 15.35 16.35 35.31
C TYR A 16 14.86 15.72 33.98
N LEU A 17 13.71 15.05 34.00
CA LEU A 17 12.93 14.82 32.79
C LEU A 17 12.17 16.13 32.53
N GLY A 18 12.80 17.01 31.75
CA GLY A 18 12.16 18.22 31.25
C GLY A 18 10.89 17.86 30.49
N CYS A 19 9.76 18.32 30.99
CA CYS A 19 8.50 18.26 30.26
C CYS A 19 8.61 19.21 29.05
N THR A 20 8.75 18.69 27.84
CA THR A 20 8.72 19.50 26.62
C THR A 20 7.29 19.97 26.39
N THR A 21 7.03 21.26 26.60
CA THR A 21 5.70 21.84 26.37
C THR A 21 5.46 22.01 24.87
N ALA A 22 4.31 21.54 24.38
CA ALA A 22 3.89 21.73 23.01
C ALA A 22 3.57 23.22 22.73
N THR A 23 4.07 23.73 21.62
CA THR A 23 3.91 25.11 21.15
C THR A 23 2.89 25.14 20.02
N VAL A 24 1.84 25.95 20.17
CA VAL A 24 0.84 26.20 19.12
C VAL A 24 1.09 27.58 18.51
N VAL A 25 1.21 27.63 17.18
CA VAL A 25 1.35 28.89 16.43
C VAL A 25 0.31 28.95 15.31
N ARG A 26 -0.12 30.17 14.99
CA ARG A 26 -1.17 30.44 14.01
C ARG A 26 -0.80 31.61 13.12
N ASN A 27 -1.14 31.54 11.83
CA ASN A 27 -1.11 32.71 10.95
C ASN A 27 -2.24 32.65 9.90
N CYS A 28 -2.74 33.82 9.50
CA CYS A 28 -3.93 33.94 8.66
C CYS A 28 -3.64 33.61 7.20
N GLU A 29 -4.68 33.19 6.46
CA GLU A 29 -4.62 32.89 5.04
C GLU A 29 -3.93 34.02 4.24
N GLY A 30 -2.97 33.62 3.39
CA GLY A 30 -2.10 34.51 2.62
C GLY A 30 -0.74 34.78 3.27
N ASN A 31 -0.55 34.49 4.56
CA ASN A 31 0.68 34.84 5.27
C ASN A 31 1.61 33.64 5.54
N PRO A 32 2.93 33.86 5.62
CA PRO A 32 3.89 32.83 6.02
C PRO A 32 3.86 32.58 7.53
N LEU A 33 3.74 31.32 7.92
CA LEU A 33 3.89 30.85 9.30
C LEU A 33 5.30 30.31 9.51
N SER A 34 6.07 30.90 10.43
CA SER A 34 7.43 30.47 10.74
C SER A 34 7.49 29.69 12.06
N LEU A 35 8.14 28.53 12.03
CA LEU A 35 8.42 27.66 13.17
C LEU A 35 9.91 27.69 13.47
N SER A 36 10.30 27.66 14.74
CA SER A 36 11.70 27.64 15.12
C SER A 36 11.94 26.98 16.46
N CYS A 37 13.00 26.18 16.53
CA CYS A 37 13.52 25.62 17.77
C CYS A 37 14.84 26.29 18.18
N PRO A 38 15.17 26.30 19.48
CA PRO A 38 16.47 26.74 19.96
C PRO A 38 17.58 25.81 19.45
N SER A 39 18.81 26.34 19.44
CA SER A 39 20.01 25.61 19.03
C SER A 39 20.14 24.26 19.75
N GLY A 40 20.44 23.19 18.99
CA GLY A 40 20.55 21.83 19.51
C GLY A 40 19.23 21.05 19.57
N SER A 41 18.11 21.67 19.19
CA SER A 41 16.81 21.02 19.06
C SER A 41 16.25 21.12 17.64
N VAL A 42 15.33 20.21 17.31
CA VAL A 42 14.64 20.14 16.00
C VAL A 42 13.13 20.15 16.20
N LEU A 43 12.42 20.61 15.16
CA LEU A 43 10.96 20.66 15.12
C LEU A 43 10.39 19.23 15.03
N SER A 44 9.41 18.96 15.88
CA SER A 44 8.58 17.76 15.86
C SER A 44 7.12 18.17 15.85
N ILE A 45 6.49 18.11 14.68
CA ILE A 45 5.10 18.52 14.46
C ILE A 45 4.17 17.48 15.10
N ILE A 46 3.23 17.96 15.92
CA ILE A 46 2.21 17.15 16.61
C ILE A 46 0.91 17.17 15.80
N SER A 47 0.50 18.35 15.36
CA SER A 47 -0.68 18.52 14.52
C SER A 47 -0.55 19.78 13.67
N ALA A 48 -1.25 19.81 12.54
CA ALA A 48 -1.40 21.01 11.73
C ALA A 48 -2.78 21.04 11.08
N ASN A 49 -3.35 22.24 10.95
CA ASN A 49 -4.60 22.48 10.25
C ASN A 49 -4.57 23.81 9.49
N TYR A 50 -4.66 23.77 8.17
CA TYR A 50 -5.09 24.90 7.36
C TYR A 50 -6.61 24.84 7.20
N GLY A 51 -7.31 25.83 7.72
CA GLY A 51 -8.76 25.80 7.78
C GLY A 51 -9.30 26.84 8.75
N ARG A 52 -10.39 26.51 9.44
CA ARG A 52 -10.94 27.33 10.51
C ARG A 52 -11.64 26.46 11.52
N THR A 53 -11.24 26.57 12.77
CA THR A 53 -11.77 25.81 13.92
C THR A 53 -12.38 26.70 15.00
N THR A 54 -12.24 28.01 14.84
CA THR A 54 -12.64 29.03 15.83
C THR A 54 -13.26 30.24 15.14
N GLY A 55 -13.94 31.08 15.93
CA GLY A 55 -14.70 32.23 15.45
C GLY A 55 -13.82 33.41 15.01
N PRO A 56 -14.38 34.62 14.94
CA PRO A 56 -13.69 35.79 14.43
C PRO A 56 -12.54 36.27 15.33
N GLU A 57 -12.41 35.78 16.56
CA GLU A 57 -11.29 36.08 17.46
C GLU A 57 -9.93 35.66 16.89
N THR A 58 -9.90 34.58 16.10
CA THR A 58 -8.70 34.11 15.41
C THR A 58 -8.79 34.51 13.94
N CYS A 59 -7.83 35.33 13.49
CA CYS A 59 -7.81 35.88 12.13
C CYS A 59 -9.16 36.49 11.73
N PRO A 60 -9.52 37.64 12.32
CA PRO A 60 -10.82 38.29 12.11
C PRO A 60 -11.06 38.63 10.65
N HIS A 61 -12.23 38.24 10.13
CA HIS A 61 -12.62 38.52 8.76
C HIS A 61 -14.14 38.49 8.61
N SER A 62 -14.69 39.24 7.64
CA SER A 62 -16.13 39.29 7.38
C SER A 62 -16.68 37.99 6.78
N SER A 63 -15.84 37.24 6.07
CA SER A 63 -16.20 35.97 5.42
C SER A 63 -15.85 34.77 6.31
N ILE A 64 -16.73 34.44 7.26
CA ILE A 64 -16.66 33.22 8.07
C ILE A 64 -18.02 32.52 7.98
N GLN A 65 -18.12 31.49 7.14
CA GLN A 65 -19.36 30.73 6.96
C GLN A 65 -19.40 29.46 7.81
N THR A 66 -18.23 28.90 8.17
CA THR A 66 -18.11 27.74 9.04
C THR A 66 -16.88 27.82 9.94
N THR A 67 -16.94 27.13 11.08
CA THR A 67 -15.81 26.88 11.99
C THR A 67 -15.50 25.39 12.12
N ASP A 68 -16.12 24.55 11.28
CA ASP A 68 -15.81 23.13 11.14
C ASP A 68 -15.11 22.94 9.78
N CYS A 69 -13.87 23.43 9.70
CA CYS A 69 -13.11 23.45 8.44
C CYS A 69 -11.68 22.96 8.65
N TYR A 70 -11.37 21.85 7.98
CA TYR A 70 -10.11 21.15 8.11
C TYR A 70 -9.57 20.71 6.75
N ALA A 71 -8.36 21.14 6.39
CA ALA A 71 -7.65 20.54 5.25
C ALA A 71 -6.95 19.25 5.72
N SER A 72 -7.40 18.10 5.19
CA SER A 72 -6.94 16.76 5.58
C SER A 72 -5.44 16.51 5.33
N ASN A 73 -4.81 17.29 4.47
CA ASN A 73 -3.39 17.22 4.12
C ASN A 73 -2.47 18.10 4.96
N SER A 74 -3.02 18.93 5.86
CA SER A 74 -2.25 19.93 6.61
C SER A 74 -1.08 19.33 7.37
N MET A 75 -1.33 18.24 8.10
CA MET A 75 -0.30 17.53 8.87
C MET A 75 0.81 16.98 7.97
N ASN A 76 0.44 16.44 6.81
CA ASN A 76 1.41 15.87 5.88
C ASN A 76 2.33 16.95 5.29
N ILE A 77 1.75 18.05 4.81
CA ILE A 77 2.49 19.16 4.22
C ILE A 77 3.42 19.79 5.25
N VAL A 78 2.91 20.16 6.42
CA VAL A 78 3.72 20.79 7.47
C VAL A 78 4.75 19.82 8.03
N GLY A 79 4.38 18.56 8.25
CA GLY A 79 5.31 17.52 8.70
C GLY A 79 6.47 17.30 7.74
N ASN A 80 6.20 17.19 6.43
CA ASN A 80 7.24 16.99 5.42
C ASN A 80 8.17 18.19 5.27
N LEU A 81 7.61 19.40 5.39
CA LEU A 81 8.39 20.63 5.28
C LEU A 81 9.23 20.88 6.54
N CYS A 82 8.70 20.57 7.73
CA CYS A 82 9.25 21.11 8.98
C CYS A 82 9.89 20.08 9.91
N ASN A 83 9.48 18.81 9.92
CA ASN A 83 10.05 17.83 10.87
C ASN A 83 11.57 17.68 10.70
N GLY A 84 12.29 17.66 11.82
CA GLY A 84 13.75 17.52 11.84
C GLY A 84 14.53 18.80 11.48
N GLN A 85 13.85 19.87 11.06
CA GLN A 85 14.49 21.17 10.81
C GLN A 85 14.58 21.99 12.10
N THR A 86 15.59 22.87 12.22
CA THR A 86 15.65 23.84 13.33
C THR A 86 14.71 25.02 13.08
N ARG A 87 14.46 25.37 11.81
CA ARG A 87 13.56 26.44 11.39
C ARG A 87 12.79 26.00 10.14
N CYS A 88 11.54 26.38 10.03
CA CYS A 88 10.69 26.07 8.88
C CYS A 88 9.71 27.22 8.63
N THR A 89 9.37 27.49 7.37
CA THR A 89 8.33 28.46 7.03
C THR A 89 7.35 27.82 6.05
N VAL A 90 6.05 27.92 6.36
CA VAL A 90 4.97 27.39 5.54
C VAL A 90 4.00 28.51 5.21
N VAL A 91 3.69 28.72 3.93
CA VAL A 91 2.76 29.79 3.51
C VAL A 91 1.33 29.27 3.54
N ALA A 92 0.45 29.94 4.30
CA ALA A 92 -0.93 29.51 4.52
C ALA A 92 -1.84 29.89 3.34
N THR A 93 -1.77 29.17 2.22
CA THR A 93 -2.55 29.47 1.01
C THR A 93 -3.28 28.26 0.44
N ASN A 94 -4.35 28.53 -0.31
CA ASN A 94 -5.10 27.50 -1.05
C ASN A 94 -4.23 26.81 -2.11
N SER A 95 -3.17 27.46 -2.60
CA SER A 95 -2.21 26.84 -3.52
C SER A 95 -1.35 25.76 -2.84
N VAL A 96 -1.12 25.86 -1.53
CA VAL A 96 -0.33 24.88 -0.77
C VAL A 96 -1.22 23.76 -0.25
N PHE A 97 -2.37 24.11 0.33
CA PHE A 97 -3.21 23.17 1.08
C PHE A 97 -4.49 22.75 0.34
N GLY A 98 -4.86 23.40 -0.77
CA GLY A 98 -6.22 23.38 -1.31
C GLY A 98 -7.16 24.31 -0.53
N ASP A 99 -8.41 24.46 -1.00
CA ASP A 99 -9.44 25.21 -0.25
C ASP A 99 -10.43 24.25 0.43
N PRO A 100 -10.26 23.96 1.74
CA PRO A 100 -11.12 23.04 2.47
C PRO A 100 -12.54 23.58 2.74
N CYS A 101 -12.75 24.89 2.64
CA CYS A 101 -14.04 25.52 2.92
C CYS A 101 -14.18 26.85 2.16
N VAL A 102 -14.62 26.75 0.91
CA VAL A 102 -14.83 27.90 0.02
C VAL A 102 -15.76 28.93 0.69
N GLY A 103 -15.39 30.21 0.63
CA GLY A 103 -16.15 31.31 1.24
C GLY A 103 -15.87 31.54 2.72
N THR A 104 -15.03 30.72 3.35
CA THR A 104 -14.51 30.95 4.70
C THR A 104 -13.02 31.32 4.64
N TYR A 105 -12.67 32.46 5.26
CA TYR A 105 -11.29 32.91 5.41
C TYR A 105 -10.56 32.02 6.41
N LYS A 106 -9.40 31.47 6.07
CA LYS A 106 -8.74 30.42 6.86
C LYS A 106 -7.54 30.94 7.65
N TYR A 107 -6.95 30.06 8.44
CA TYR A 107 -5.64 30.21 9.05
C TYR A 107 -4.93 28.86 9.10
N LEU A 108 -3.60 28.89 9.10
CA LEU A 108 -2.78 27.72 9.40
C LEU A 108 -2.47 27.72 10.89
N GLU A 109 -2.86 26.66 11.59
CA GLU A 109 -2.49 26.35 12.96
C GLU A 109 -1.53 25.17 12.97
N VAL A 110 -0.42 25.28 13.70
CA VAL A 110 0.57 24.20 13.86
C VAL A 110 0.90 24.05 15.33
N ASN A 111 0.73 22.83 15.84
CA ASN A 111 1.19 22.41 17.16
C ASN A 111 2.48 21.59 17.00
N TYR A 112 3.55 21.96 17.70
CA TYR A 112 4.84 21.28 17.60
C TYR A 112 5.60 21.28 18.92
N THR A 113 6.58 20.39 19.06
CA THR A 113 7.55 20.42 20.15
C THR A 113 8.97 20.59 19.59
N CYS A 114 9.87 21.06 20.45
CA CYS A 114 11.29 21.06 20.17
C CYS A 114 11.93 19.88 20.90
N GLN A 115 12.51 18.96 20.14
CA GLN A 115 13.17 17.78 20.67
C GLN A 115 14.68 17.95 20.57
N ARG A 116 15.41 17.71 21.66
CA ARG A 116 16.88 17.66 21.63
C ARG A 116 17.30 16.47 20.76
N ARG A 117 18.27 16.67 19.87
CA ARG A 117 18.76 15.61 18.97
C ARG A 117 19.21 14.32 19.69
N ASN A 118 19.57 14.42 20.98
CA ASN A 118 20.07 13.30 21.78
C ASN A 118 19.01 12.67 22.71
N ASP A 119 17.84 13.29 22.89
CA ASP A 119 16.76 12.78 23.76
C ASP A 119 15.72 11.95 22.99
N ILE A 120 15.97 11.69 21.71
CA ILE A 120 15.23 10.68 20.95
C ILE A 120 15.67 9.32 21.49
N ILE A 121 15.05 8.87 22.58
CA ILE A 121 15.02 7.45 22.90
C ILE A 121 14.35 6.81 21.68
N PRO A 122 15.04 5.95 20.90
CA PRO A 122 14.48 5.38 19.70
C PRO A 122 13.46 4.32 20.10
N THR A 123 12.25 4.74 20.44
CA THR A 123 11.12 3.82 20.55
C THR A 123 10.67 3.36 19.16
N GLU A 124 11.05 4.10 18.11
CA GLU A 124 11.05 3.68 16.72
C GLU A 124 12.22 4.38 15.99
N PRO A 125 12.92 3.72 15.06
CA PRO A 125 14.00 4.34 14.30
C PRO A 125 13.48 5.49 13.43
N THR A 126 13.90 6.71 13.76
CA THR A 126 13.50 7.94 13.06
C THR A 126 14.45 8.24 11.89
N CYS A 127 13.91 8.85 10.83
CA CYS A 127 14.63 9.17 9.60
C CYS A 127 15.66 10.31 9.70
N GLU A 128 16.19 10.57 10.88
CA GLU A 128 17.17 11.61 11.14
C GLU A 128 18.60 11.14 10.88
N ASN A 129 18.86 9.84 11.05
CA ASN A 129 20.09 9.22 10.57
C ASN A 129 19.87 8.71 9.14
N ARG A 130 20.61 9.28 8.18
CA ARG A 130 20.60 8.95 6.73
C ARG A 130 20.75 7.45 6.43
N SER A 131 21.19 6.64 7.39
CA SER A 131 21.36 5.19 7.26
C SER A 131 20.07 4.36 7.44
N TYR A 132 18.94 4.95 7.84
CA TYR A 132 17.72 4.18 8.13
C TYR A 132 16.57 4.36 7.12
N CYS A 133 16.47 5.54 6.48
CA CYS A 133 15.39 5.83 5.53
C CYS A 133 15.95 6.06 4.13
N THR A 134 15.32 5.44 3.16
CA THR A 134 15.64 5.60 1.74
C THR A 134 14.70 6.64 1.15
N THR A 135 15.24 7.57 0.35
CA THR A 135 14.45 8.52 -0.44
C THR A 135 14.65 8.22 -1.91
N GLU A 136 13.57 7.90 -2.59
CA GLU A 136 13.54 7.60 -4.01
C GLU A 136 12.73 8.64 -4.77
N ARG A 137 13.09 8.89 -6.03
CA ARG A 137 12.43 9.89 -6.88
C ARG A 137 12.23 9.38 -8.31
N THR A 138 11.12 9.76 -8.93
CA THR A 138 10.91 9.59 -10.38
C THR A 138 10.13 10.77 -10.95
N CYS A 139 10.34 11.10 -12.22
CA CYS A 139 9.68 12.22 -12.88
C CYS A 139 8.26 11.86 -13.34
N GLU A 140 7.41 12.86 -13.56
CA GLU A 140 6.05 12.68 -14.08
C GLU A 140 6.05 11.86 -15.39
N GLY A 141 5.18 10.84 -15.43
CA GLY A 141 5.07 9.86 -16.51
C GLY A 141 5.92 8.59 -16.32
N SER A 142 6.83 8.57 -15.36
CA SER A 142 7.69 7.41 -15.06
C SER A 142 7.17 6.59 -13.88
N SER A 143 7.73 5.39 -13.69
CA SER A 143 7.42 4.52 -12.55
C SER A 143 8.53 4.56 -11.50
N LEU A 144 8.16 4.54 -10.22
CA LEU A 144 9.06 4.44 -9.08
C LEU A 144 8.93 3.05 -8.45
N SER A 145 10.03 2.32 -8.29
CA SER A 145 10.03 1.02 -7.63
C SER A 145 10.69 1.13 -6.25
N LEU A 146 10.01 0.61 -5.22
CA LEU A 146 10.53 0.53 -3.86
C LEU A 146 10.71 -0.94 -3.51
N SER A 147 11.78 -1.29 -2.80
CA SER A 147 12.04 -2.67 -2.41
C SER A 147 12.83 -2.78 -1.11
N CYS A 148 12.48 -3.79 -0.33
CA CYS A 148 13.16 -4.19 0.89
C CYS A 148 13.76 -5.59 0.73
N SER A 149 14.74 -5.92 1.56
CA SER A 149 15.34 -7.25 1.61
C SER A 149 14.38 -8.28 2.19
N SER A 150 14.65 -9.57 1.94
CA SER A 150 13.84 -10.68 2.44
C SER A 150 13.62 -10.58 3.96
N GLY A 151 12.38 -10.75 4.42
CA GLY A 151 12.00 -10.63 5.83
C GLY A 151 11.66 -9.21 6.30
N SER A 152 11.73 -8.21 5.42
CA SER A 152 11.31 -6.83 5.72
C SER A 152 10.31 -6.31 4.69
N VAL A 153 9.50 -5.35 5.12
CA VAL A 153 8.44 -4.74 4.32
C VAL A 153 8.59 -3.23 4.28
N VAL A 154 8.15 -2.65 3.16
CA VAL A 154 8.13 -1.21 2.95
C VAL A 154 7.17 -0.56 3.94
N ASN A 155 7.65 0.50 4.58
CA ASN A 155 6.91 1.36 5.47
C ASN A 155 7.13 2.82 5.05
N ILE A 156 6.12 3.40 4.41
CA ILE A 156 6.16 4.74 3.86
C ILE A 156 6.13 5.76 5.00
N ILE A 157 7.09 6.69 4.97
CA ILE A 157 7.24 7.77 5.95
C ILE A 157 6.64 9.06 5.39
N SER A 158 6.97 9.38 4.14
CA SER A 158 6.40 10.51 3.43
C SER A 158 6.36 10.24 1.93
N ALA A 159 5.42 10.88 1.25
CA ALA A 159 5.37 10.89 -0.20
C ALA A 159 4.81 12.21 -0.70
N ASN A 160 5.32 12.69 -1.84
CA ASN A 160 4.78 13.84 -2.55
C ASN A 160 4.85 13.62 -4.05
N TYR A 161 3.70 13.58 -4.72
CA TYR A 161 3.60 13.84 -6.15
C TYR A 161 3.34 15.33 -6.36
N GLY A 162 4.28 16.03 -6.99
CA GLY A 162 4.22 17.48 -7.12
C GLY A 162 5.58 18.06 -7.48
N ARG A 163 5.91 19.22 -6.92
CA ARG A 163 7.23 19.84 -7.07
C ARG A 163 7.54 20.71 -5.87
N THR A 164 8.70 20.46 -5.27
CA THR A 164 9.25 21.18 -4.11
C THR A 164 10.55 21.91 -4.41
N THR A 165 11.20 21.58 -5.54
CA THR A 165 12.52 22.10 -5.91
C THR A 165 12.56 22.57 -7.38
N GLY A 166 13.63 23.25 -7.75
CA GLY A 166 13.82 23.87 -9.05
C GLY A 166 14.14 22.88 -10.18
N PRO A 167 14.69 23.36 -11.30
CA PRO A 167 14.96 22.55 -12.48
C PRO A 167 16.07 21.49 -12.28
N GLU A 168 16.82 21.53 -11.18
CA GLU A 168 17.82 20.52 -10.84
C GLU A 168 17.21 19.13 -10.60
N THR A 169 15.95 19.06 -10.15
CA THR A 169 15.22 17.81 -9.96
C THR A 169 14.17 17.66 -11.05
N CYS A 170 14.28 16.59 -11.85
CA CYS A 170 13.44 16.36 -13.03
C CYS A 170 13.36 17.62 -13.93
N PRO A 171 14.48 17.96 -14.63
CA PRO A 171 14.59 19.19 -15.41
C PRO A 171 13.54 19.27 -16.49
N HIS A 172 12.83 20.40 -16.55
CA HIS A 172 11.80 20.65 -17.55
C HIS A 172 11.55 22.16 -17.70
N SER A 173 11.11 22.60 -18.88
CA SER A 173 10.84 24.02 -19.18
C SER A 173 9.60 24.56 -18.45
N SER A 174 8.61 23.71 -18.24
CA SER A 174 7.35 24.04 -17.54
C SER A 174 7.46 23.89 -16.03
N ILE A 175 8.01 24.89 -15.34
CA ILE A 175 8.00 24.99 -13.86
C ILE A 175 7.40 26.33 -13.47
N ARG A 176 6.13 26.35 -13.04
CA ARG A 176 5.45 27.58 -12.61
C ARG A 176 5.47 27.78 -11.09
N THR A 177 5.65 26.70 -10.33
CA THR A 177 5.71 26.74 -8.87
C THR A 177 6.59 25.59 -8.33
N THR A 178 7.20 25.83 -7.17
CA THR A 178 7.89 24.81 -6.35
C THR A 178 7.18 24.60 -5.02
N ALA A 179 5.97 25.12 -4.86
CA ALA A 179 5.09 24.84 -3.74
C ALA A 179 3.90 24.01 -4.24
N CYS A 180 4.18 22.80 -4.71
CA CYS A 180 3.19 21.92 -5.30
C CYS A 180 3.15 20.55 -4.62
N PHE A 181 1.99 20.24 -4.05
CA PHE A 181 1.80 19.04 -3.23
C PHE A 181 0.44 18.39 -3.52
N ALA A 182 0.46 17.12 -3.93
CA ALA A 182 -0.79 16.34 -3.99
C ALA A 182 -1.14 15.81 -2.58
N SER A 183 -2.31 16.22 -2.09
CA SER A 183 -2.82 15.95 -0.73
C SER A 183 -2.92 14.46 -0.38
N ASN A 184 -3.17 13.63 -1.39
CA ASN A 184 -3.37 12.19 -1.29
C ASN A 184 -2.07 11.37 -1.44
N SER A 185 -0.91 12.00 -1.67
CA SER A 185 0.33 11.30 -2.04
C SER A 185 0.71 10.21 -1.04
N LEU A 186 0.72 10.52 0.26
CA LEU A 186 1.07 9.56 1.31
C LEU A 186 0.10 8.37 1.33
N ASN A 187 -1.20 8.63 1.30
CA ASN A 187 -2.21 7.59 1.35
C ASN A 187 -2.14 6.69 0.10
N MET A 188 -1.97 7.29 -1.08
CA MET A 188 -1.85 6.54 -2.33
C MET A 188 -0.61 5.65 -2.35
N VAL A 189 0.57 6.19 -2.03
CA VAL A 189 1.80 5.39 -1.98
C VAL A 189 1.70 4.35 -0.86
N GLY A 190 1.16 4.69 0.31
CA GLY A 190 0.93 3.76 1.41
C GLY A 190 0.02 2.60 1.01
N ASN A 191 -1.11 2.87 0.36
CA ASN A 191 -2.05 1.86 -0.12
C ASN A 191 -1.45 0.93 -1.19
N ILE A 192 -0.48 1.42 -1.97
CA ILE A 192 0.20 0.64 -3.00
C ILE A 192 1.40 -0.13 -2.43
N CYS A 193 2.07 0.39 -1.39
CA CYS A 193 3.41 -0.09 -1.00
C CYS A 193 3.55 -0.60 0.43
N ASN A 194 2.77 -0.11 1.40
CA ASN A 194 2.94 -0.53 2.78
C ASN A 194 2.76 -2.04 2.91
N GLU A 195 3.58 -2.64 3.77
CA GLU A 195 3.57 -4.08 4.07
C GLU A 195 3.94 -4.97 2.88
N GLN A 196 4.41 -4.40 1.77
CA GLN A 196 4.94 -5.18 0.65
C GLN A 196 6.46 -5.24 0.71
N THR A 197 7.04 -6.35 0.27
CA THR A 197 8.51 -6.45 0.11
C THR A 197 8.99 -5.57 -1.04
N SER A 198 8.17 -5.39 -2.06
CA SER A 198 8.41 -4.44 -3.15
C SER A 198 7.10 -3.96 -3.76
N CYS A 199 7.11 -2.75 -4.31
CA CYS A 199 5.98 -2.15 -5.00
C CYS A 199 6.46 -1.25 -6.15
N THR A 200 5.57 -0.94 -7.08
CA THR A 200 5.82 0.03 -8.15
C THR A 200 4.68 1.03 -8.19
N VAL A 201 5.01 2.32 -8.20
CA VAL A 201 4.06 3.43 -8.25
C VAL A 201 4.26 4.23 -9.54
N LEU A 202 3.19 4.45 -10.29
CA LEU A 202 3.23 5.28 -11.49
C LEU A 202 3.04 6.76 -11.11
N ALA A 203 3.99 7.63 -11.48
CA ALA A 203 3.97 9.05 -11.15
C ALA A 203 3.15 9.85 -12.17
N THR A 204 1.83 9.70 -12.16
CA THR A 204 0.92 10.34 -13.12
C THR A 204 -0.27 11.02 -12.44
N ASN A 205 -0.86 11.98 -13.15
CA ASN A 205 -2.12 12.62 -12.74
C ASN A 205 -3.29 11.63 -12.59
N SER A 206 -3.25 10.48 -13.26
CA SER A 206 -4.28 9.44 -13.10
C SER A 206 -4.22 8.73 -11.74
N VAL A 207 -3.05 8.69 -11.11
CA VAL A 207 -2.86 8.07 -9.78
C VAL A 207 -3.09 9.11 -8.68
N PHE A 208 -2.57 10.33 -8.86
CA PHE A 208 -2.53 11.33 -7.78
C PHE A 208 -3.47 12.52 -7.98
N GLY A 209 -4.08 12.70 -9.16
CA GLY A 209 -4.63 13.99 -9.59
C GLY A 209 -3.52 14.97 -10.03
N ASP A 210 -3.90 16.13 -10.58
CA ASP A 210 -2.93 17.19 -10.92
C ASP A 210 -2.94 18.31 -9.85
N PRO A 211 -1.98 18.31 -8.91
CA PRO A 211 -1.92 19.32 -7.85
C PRO A 211 -1.50 20.72 -8.32
N CYS A 212 -0.89 20.86 -9.51
CA CYS A 212 -0.40 22.15 -10.00
C CYS A 212 -0.30 22.17 -11.53
N VAL A 213 -1.45 22.39 -12.17
CA VAL A 213 -1.58 22.42 -13.63
C VAL A 213 -0.54 23.36 -14.28
N GLY A 214 0.18 22.83 -15.27
CA GLY A 214 1.22 23.55 -16.00
C GLY A 214 2.61 23.53 -15.35
N THR A 215 2.77 22.85 -14.21
CA THR A 215 4.08 22.52 -13.64
C THR A 215 4.36 21.03 -13.85
N TYR A 216 5.54 20.70 -14.40
CA TYR A 216 6.01 19.33 -14.54
C TYR A 216 6.39 18.78 -13.17
N LYS A 217 5.84 17.63 -12.78
CA LYS A 217 5.94 17.11 -11.41
C LYS A 217 6.97 15.98 -11.30
N TYR A 218 7.20 15.54 -10.08
CA TYR A 218 7.90 14.30 -9.75
C TYR A 218 7.25 13.67 -8.51
N LEU A 219 7.39 12.36 -8.38
CA LEU A 219 7.06 11.63 -7.17
C LEU A 219 8.34 11.45 -6.35
N GLU A 220 8.34 11.97 -5.13
CA GLU A 220 9.36 11.71 -4.10
C GLU A 220 8.74 10.87 -2.99
N VAL A 221 9.41 9.77 -2.62
CA VAL A 221 8.96 8.88 -1.54
C VAL A 221 10.10 8.63 -0.57
N LYS A 222 9.83 8.83 0.72
CA LYS A 222 10.70 8.45 1.82
C LYS A 222 10.10 7.23 2.52
N TYR A 223 10.87 6.16 2.64
CA TYR A 223 10.41 4.91 3.26
C TYR A 223 11.49 4.24 4.09
N THR A 224 11.05 3.27 4.88
CA THR A 224 11.87 2.39 5.72
C THR A 224 11.54 0.94 5.42
N CYS A 225 12.45 0.04 5.76
CA CYS A 225 12.20 -1.40 5.75
C CYS A 225 12.08 -1.87 7.20
N LYS A 226 10.89 -2.34 7.58
CA LYS A 226 10.65 -2.88 8.93
C LYS A 226 10.36 -4.38 8.87
N PRO A 227 10.74 -5.17 9.89
CA PRO A 227 10.28 -6.56 9.99
C PRO A 227 8.75 -6.59 10.03
N GLY A 228 8.13 -7.48 9.26
CA GLY A 228 6.68 -7.59 9.21
C GLY A 228 6.19 -8.66 8.26
N PRO A 229 4.94 -9.11 8.41
CA PRO A 229 4.32 -10.02 7.46
C PRO A 229 4.18 -9.32 6.10
N VAL A 230 4.52 -10.03 5.03
CA VAL A 230 4.32 -9.53 3.67
C VAL A 230 2.83 -9.58 3.36
N SER A 231 2.26 -8.44 3.00
CA SER A 231 0.91 -8.35 2.45
C SER A 231 0.88 -9.00 1.08
N ASN A 232 -0.06 -9.93 0.92
CA ASN A 232 -0.35 -10.61 -0.34
C ASN A 232 -1.22 -9.76 -1.27
N MET A 233 -1.72 -8.62 -0.78
CA MET A 233 -2.63 -7.73 -1.49
C MET A 233 -1.85 -6.71 -2.34
N LYS A 234 -2.19 -6.66 -3.63
CA LYS A 234 -1.68 -5.69 -4.60
C LYS A 234 -2.85 -4.87 -5.13
N ARG A 235 -2.64 -3.57 -5.31
CA ARG A 235 -3.65 -2.66 -5.87
C ARG A 235 -3.05 -1.74 -6.93
N ILE A 236 -3.81 -1.46 -7.99
CA ILE A 236 -3.43 -0.49 -9.03
C ILE A 236 -4.68 0.20 -9.59
N CYS A 237 -4.58 1.47 -9.95
CA CYS A 237 -5.67 2.21 -10.59
C CYS A 237 -5.91 1.76 -12.04
N GLU A 238 -7.10 2.01 -12.57
CA GLU A 238 -7.46 1.77 -13.97
C GLU A 238 -6.46 2.45 -14.93
N GLY A 239 -5.95 1.68 -15.90
CA GLY A 239 -4.89 2.07 -16.83
C GLY A 239 -3.47 1.67 -16.38
N GLY A 240 -3.27 1.24 -15.13
CA GLY A 240 -2.01 0.66 -14.66
C GLY A 240 -1.96 -0.87 -14.81
N SER A 241 -0.80 -1.46 -14.48
CA SER A 241 -0.60 -2.92 -14.51
C SER A 241 -0.01 -3.46 -13.22
N ILE A 242 -0.55 -4.56 -12.72
CA ILE A 242 0.01 -5.33 -11.60
C ILE A 242 1.09 -6.27 -12.15
N ASN A 243 2.24 -6.31 -11.47
CA ASN A 243 3.31 -7.29 -11.71
C ASN A 243 3.42 -8.23 -10.51
N LEU A 244 3.25 -9.52 -10.75
CA LEU A 244 3.38 -10.60 -9.78
C LEU A 244 4.62 -11.42 -10.10
N SER A 245 5.37 -11.82 -9.09
CA SER A 245 6.54 -12.67 -9.26
C SER A 245 6.74 -13.55 -8.04
N CYS A 246 7.15 -14.79 -8.27
CA CYS A 246 7.42 -15.76 -7.24
C CYS A 246 8.88 -16.24 -7.23
N PRO A 247 9.48 -16.44 -6.05
CA PRO A 247 10.86 -16.90 -5.94
C PRO A 247 10.98 -18.38 -6.31
N SER A 248 12.20 -18.82 -6.62
CA SER A 248 12.48 -20.17 -7.13
C SER A 248 12.02 -21.33 -6.24
N HIS A 249 11.97 -21.16 -4.91
CA HIS A 249 11.58 -22.20 -3.95
C HIS A 249 10.05 -22.38 -3.81
N THR A 250 9.27 -21.39 -4.21
CA THR A 250 7.80 -21.42 -4.31
C THR A 250 7.40 -20.79 -5.63
N PRO A 251 7.68 -21.42 -6.78
CA PRO A 251 7.79 -20.73 -8.05
C PRO A 251 6.45 -20.44 -8.73
N VAL A 252 5.32 -20.63 -8.03
CA VAL A 252 4.00 -20.64 -8.66
C VAL A 252 3.05 -19.67 -7.98
N ILE A 253 2.43 -18.79 -8.76
CA ILE A 253 1.41 -17.83 -8.34
C ILE A 253 0.08 -18.56 -8.10
N VAL A 254 -0.51 -18.29 -6.93
CA VAL A 254 -1.87 -18.69 -6.58
C VAL A 254 -2.69 -17.44 -6.25
N ILE A 255 -3.70 -17.14 -7.06
CA ILE A 255 -4.61 -16.01 -6.85
C ILE A 255 -5.77 -16.46 -5.95
N SER A 256 -5.90 -15.84 -4.77
CA SER A 256 -6.97 -16.10 -3.80
C SER A 256 -8.12 -15.11 -3.91
N LYS A 257 -7.85 -13.88 -4.33
CA LYS A 257 -8.84 -12.81 -4.49
C LYS A 257 -8.49 -11.93 -5.68
N ALA A 258 -9.50 -11.46 -6.41
CA ALA A 258 -9.35 -10.34 -7.32
C ALA A 258 -10.66 -9.56 -7.43
N MET A 259 -10.56 -8.24 -7.58
CA MET A 259 -11.69 -7.33 -7.78
C MET A 259 -11.25 -6.18 -8.67
N TYR A 260 -11.87 -6.08 -9.85
CA TYR A 260 -11.77 -4.90 -10.72
C TYR A 260 -13.06 -4.08 -10.58
N GLY A 261 -12.96 -2.83 -10.19
CA GLY A 261 -14.12 -2.00 -9.89
C GLY A 261 -13.80 -0.86 -8.94
N ARG A 262 -14.74 -0.54 -8.05
CA ARG A 262 -14.57 0.45 -6.99
C ARG A 262 -15.43 0.10 -5.79
N GLN A 263 -14.77 -0.02 -4.64
CA GLN A 263 -15.40 -0.25 -3.34
C GLN A 263 -14.98 0.77 -2.28
N VAL A 264 -13.83 1.42 -2.46
CA VAL A 264 -13.35 2.51 -1.60
C VAL A 264 -14.01 3.84 -2.00
N PRO A 265 -14.66 4.55 -1.06
CA PRO A 265 -15.26 5.86 -1.32
C PRO A 265 -14.25 6.98 -1.62
N GLY A 266 -14.71 7.99 -2.36
CA GLY A 266 -14.04 9.28 -2.50
C GLY A 266 -12.63 9.20 -3.09
N SER A 267 -11.71 9.97 -2.49
CA SER A 267 -10.33 10.17 -2.95
C SER A 267 -9.28 9.31 -2.25
N ASP A 268 -9.71 8.40 -1.36
CA ASP A 268 -8.81 7.61 -0.51
C ASP A 268 -7.98 6.60 -1.32
N PHE A 269 -8.53 6.12 -2.43
CA PHE A 269 -7.81 5.24 -3.36
C PHE A 269 -8.25 5.47 -4.80
N CYS A 270 -7.27 5.76 -5.66
CA CYS A 270 -7.46 6.13 -7.07
C CYS A 270 -8.46 7.28 -7.24
N PRO A 271 -8.18 8.48 -6.71
CA PRO A 271 -9.08 9.63 -6.81
C PRO A 271 -9.32 10.02 -8.25
N HIS A 272 -10.57 10.34 -8.56
CA HIS A 272 -10.96 10.81 -9.88
C HIS A 272 -12.25 11.63 -9.79
N SER A 273 -12.44 12.58 -10.70
CA SER A 273 -13.66 13.40 -10.77
C SER A 273 -14.90 12.56 -11.10
N SER A 274 -14.72 11.52 -11.91
CA SER A 274 -15.76 10.57 -12.30
C SER A 274 -15.84 9.37 -11.34
N ILE A 275 -16.48 9.56 -10.19
CA ILE A 275 -16.86 8.48 -9.25
C ILE A 275 -18.35 8.60 -8.97
N GLN A 276 -19.15 7.76 -9.61
CA GLN A 276 -20.62 7.77 -9.47
C GLN A 276 -21.14 6.71 -8.50
N THR A 277 -20.35 5.65 -8.26
CA THR A 277 -20.71 4.57 -7.33
C THR A 277 -19.46 3.97 -6.67
N THR A 278 -19.65 3.44 -5.47
CA THR A 278 -18.67 2.66 -4.70
C THR A 278 -19.16 1.23 -4.48
N ASN A 279 -20.24 0.82 -5.14
CA ASN A 279 -20.68 -0.56 -5.17
C ASN A 279 -20.46 -1.11 -6.58
N CYS A 280 -19.19 -1.22 -6.95
CA CYS A 280 -18.78 -1.62 -8.28
C CYS A 280 -17.74 -2.73 -8.23
N ALA A 281 -18.05 -3.87 -8.85
CA ALA A 281 -17.12 -4.97 -9.02
C ALA A 281 -17.50 -5.77 -10.27
N ALA A 282 -16.51 -6.12 -11.10
CA ALA A 282 -16.72 -7.01 -12.23
C ALA A 282 -16.99 -8.44 -11.74
N PRO A 283 -18.03 -9.12 -12.26
CA PRO A 283 -18.51 -10.39 -11.69
C PRO A 283 -17.49 -11.53 -11.78
N ASN A 284 -16.56 -11.48 -12.74
CA ASN A 284 -15.60 -12.55 -13.01
C ASN A 284 -14.14 -12.16 -12.71
N SER A 285 -13.90 -11.11 -11.91
CA SER A 285 -12.52 -10.64 -11.66
C SER A 285 -11.57 -11.74 -11.20
N LEU A 286 -11.99 -12.60 -10.26
CA LEU A 286 -11.17 -13.71 -9.78
C LEU A 286 -10.88 -14.74 -10.87
N ALA A 287 -11.90 -15.16 -11.62
CA ALA A 287 -11.74 -16.15 -12.70
C ALA A 287 -10.84 -15.61 -13.82
N THR A 288 -11.01 -14.35 -14.22
CA THR A 288 -10.15 -13.68 -15.20
C THR A 288 -8.71 -13.59 -14.70
N ALA A 289 -8.52 -13.21 -13.42
CA ALA A 289 -7.19 -13.13 -12.83
C ALA A 289 -6.50 -14.50 -12.74
N GLN A 290 -7.23 -15.54 -12.35
CA GLN A 290 -6.74 -16.92 -12.30
C GLN A 290 -6.40 -17.44 -13.70
N SER A 291 -7.28 -17.21 -14.68
CA SER A 291 -7.04 -17.61 -16.07
C SER A 291 -5.73 -17.07 -16.64
N ALA A 292 -5.31 -15.86 -16.23
CA ALA A 292 -4.13 -15.22 -16.78
C ALA A 292 -2.87 -15.39 -15.91
N CYS A 293 -2.99 -15.56 -14.59
CA CYS A 293 -1.83 -15.60 -13.69
C CYS A 293 -1.62 -16.91 -12.93
N GLN A 294 -2.66 -17.73 -12.73
CA GLN A 294 -2.55 -18.96 -11.93
C GLN A 294 -1.53 -19.91 -12.54
N GLY A 295 -0.64 -20.47 -11.72
CA GLY A 295 0.31 -21.47 -12.21
C GLY A 295 1.61 -20.89 -12.81
N LEU A 296 1.68 -19.57 -13.03
CA LEU A 296 2.86 -18.88 -13.57
C LEU A 296 3.86 -18.50 -12.47
N SER A 297 5.12 -18.28 -12.83
CA SER A 297 6.15 -17.73 -11.92
C SER A 297 6.22 -16.20 -11.96
N VAL A 298 5.80 -15.60 -13.06
CA VAL A 298 5.70 -14.15 -13.27
C VAL A 298 4.40 -13.89 -14.05
N CYS A 299 3.64 -12.87 -13.65
CA CYS A 299 2.45 -12.44 -14.36
C CYS A 299 2.34 -10.92 -14.37
N THR A 300 2.01 -10.33 -15.51
CA THR A 300 1.67 -8.91 -15.64
C THR A 300 0.23 -8.79 -16.13
N MET A 301 -0.58 -7.98 -15.42
CA MET A 301 -2.00 -7.84 -15.71
C MET A 301 -2.42 -6.38 -15.64
N ALA A 302 -3.01 -5.87 -16.73
CA ALA A 302 -3.54 -4.50 -16.77
C ALA A 302 -4.89 -4.40 -16.05
N ALA A 303 -5.10 -3.30 -15.34
CA ALA A 303 -6.40 -2.92 -14.79
C ALA A 303 -7.21 -2.19 -15.86
N SER A 304 -7.94 -2.93 -16.69
CA SER A 304 -8.65 -2.35 -17.83
C SER A 304 -9.98 -3.02 -18.18
N ASN A 305 -10.85 -2.24 -18.83
CA ASN A 305 -12.15 -2.72 -19.30
C ASN A 305 -12.01 -3.77 -20.42
N GLN A 306 -10.89 -3.78 -21.16
CA GLN A 306 -10.64 -4.81 -22.16
C GLN A 306 -10.43 -6.20 -21.54
N ILE A 307 -9.89 -6.27 -20.32
CA ILE A 307 -9.63 -7.55 -19.63
C ILE A 307 -10.83 -7.98 -18.78
N PHE A 308 -11.45 -7.05 -18.07
CA PHE A 308 -12.47 -7.36 -17.06
C PHE A 308 -13.90 -6.98 -17.46
N SER A 309 -14.11 -6.38 -18.64
CA SER A 309 -15.31 -5.60 -18.99
C SER A 309 -15.50 -4.38 -18.08
N ASP A 310 -16.37 -3.43 -18.46
CA ASP A 310 -16.67 -2.28 -17.60
C ASP A 310 -17.86 -2.57 -16.67
N PRO A 311 -17.65 -2.79 -15.36
CA PRO A 311 -18.73 -3.04 -14.41
C PRO A 311 -19.54 -1.81 -14.00
N CYS A 312 -19.01 -0.60 -14.21
CA CYS A 312 -19.65 0.64 -13.80
C CYS A 312 -19.18 1.82 -14.66
N VAL A 313 -19.82 1.97 -15.82
CA VAL A 313 -19.54 3.06 -16.76
C VAL A 313 -19.63 4.42 -16.07
N GLY A 314 -18.66 5.30 -16.33
CA GLY A 314 -18.58 6.63 -15.72
C GLY A 314 -17.98 6.65 -14.31
N THR A 315 -17.61 5.50 -13.75
CA THR A 315 -16.82 5.41 -12.51
C THR A 315 -15.41 4.94 -12.84
N TYR A 316 -14.40 5.70 -12.39
CA TYR A 316 -12.99 5.32 -12.49
C TYR A 316 -12.69 4.15 -11.56
N LYS A 317 -12.00 3.12 -12.02
CA LYS A 317 -11.86 1.85 -11.28
C LYS A 317 -10.44 1.61 -10.79
N TYR A 318 -10.26 0.50 -10.09
CA TYR A 318 -8.98 -0.06 -9.72
C TYR A 318 -9.06 -1.58 -9.69
N LEU A 319 -7.91 -2.24 -9.85
CA LEU A 319 -7.74 -3.67 -9.66
C LEU A 319 -7.09 -3.92 -8.31
N GLU A 320 -7.75 -4.73 -7.48
CA GLU A 320 -7.21 -5.32 -6.26
C GLU A 320 -7.01 -6.82 -6.50
N MET A 321 -5.83 -7.36 -6.15
CA MET A 321 -5.50 -8.77 -6.27
C MET A 321 -4.73 -9.28 -5.06
N GLU A 322 -5.15 -10.42 -4.52
CA GLU A 322 -4.43 -11.13 -3.47
C GLU A 322 -3.80 -12.40 -4.05
N TYR A 323 -2.48 -12.55 -3.86
CA TYR A 323 -1.76 -13.73 -4.36
C TYR A 323 -0.74 -14.25 -3.35
N THR A 324 -0.49 -15.56 -3.44
CA THR A 324 0.57 -16.22 -2.69
C THR A 324 1.45 -17.01 -3.63
N CYS A 325 2.72 -17.15 -3.25
CA CYS A 325 3.64 -18.06 -3.92
C CYS A 325 3.55 -19.45 -3.30
N ALA A 326 3.56 -20.48 -4.14
CA ALA A 326 3.32 -21.87 -3.77
C ALA A 326 4.33 -22.82 -4.41
N ARG A 327 4.50 -23.99 -3.78
CA ARG A 327 5.13 -25.16 -4.39
C ARG A 327 4.14 -25.84 -5.32
N ARG A 328 4.65 -26.55 -6.32
CA ARG A 328 3.84 -27.31 -7.29
C ARG A 328 4.27 -28.76 -7.32
N GLY A 329 3.31 -29.65 -7.04
CA GLY A 329 3.40 -31.08 -7.34
C GLY A 329 2.57 -31.38 -8.58
N ARG A 330 3.09 -32.18 -9.51
CA ARG A 330 2.34 -32.63 -10.69
C ARG A 330 2.73 -34.04 -11.09
N VAL A 331 1.74 -34.88 -11.35
CA VAL A 331 1.94 -36.21 -11.96
C VAL A 331 0.85 -36.51 -12.98
N CYS A 332 1.19 -37.33 -13.97
CA CYS A 332 0.23 -37.78 -14.97
C CYS A 332 -0.76 -38.79 -14.41
N GLU A 333 -1.89 -38.96 -15.07
CA GLU A 333 -2.87 -39.99 -14.75
C GLU A 333 -2.20 -41.38 -14.59
N HIS A 334 -2.71 -42.16 -13.64
CA HIS A 334 -2.19 -43.44 -13.14
C HIS A 334 -0.92 -43.38 -12.26
N ASN A 335 -0.29 -42.23 -12.11
CA ASN A 335 0.87 -42.08 -11.23
C ASN A 335 0.49 -41.60 -9.82
N ILE A 336 1.42 -41.76 -8.88
CA ILE A 336 1.28 -41.30 -7.50
C ILE A 336 2.07 -40.01 -7.33
N LEU A 337 1.39 -38.93 -6.93
CA LEU A 337 2.01 -37.68 -6.53
C LEU A 337 2.44 -37.79 -5.08
N ASP A 338 3.73 -37.59 -4.79
CA ASP A 338 4.24 -37.38 -3.44
C ASP A 338 4.54 -35.89 -3.25
N ILE A 339 3.99 -35.30 -2.18
CA ILE A 339 4.30 -33.94 -1.76
C ILE A 339 4.75 -33.95 -0.30
N GLY A 340 5.71 -33.08 0.03
CA GLY A 340 6.30 -33.04 1.35
C GLY A 340 6.83 -31.67 1.74
N CYS A 341 6.90 -31.47 3.05
CA CYS A 341 7.43 -30.26 3.67
C CYS A 341 8.73 -30.57 4.43
N PRO A 342 9.64 -29.58 4.54
CA PRO A 342 10.80 -29.68 5.40
C PRO A 342 10.44 -30.00 6.86
N SER A 343 11.40 -30.48 7.63
CA SER A 343 11.20 -30.85 9.04
C SER A 343 10.55 -29.71 9.83
N GLY A 344 9.57 -30.05 10.67
CA GLY A 344 8.82 -29.10 11.50
C GLY A 344 7.78 -28.25 10.75
N GLN A 345 7.55 -28.49 9.45
CA GLN A 345 6.50 -27.83 8.68
C GLN A 345 5.43 -28.83 8.23
N LYS A 346 4.21 -28.30 8.05
CA LYS A 346 3.04 -29.06 7.60
C LYS A 346 2.51 -28.52 6.28
N ILE A 347 1.94 -29.41 5.48
CA ILE A 347 1.33 -29.12 4.19
C ILE A 347 0.06 -28.30 4.38
N VAL A 348 -0.06 -27.23 3.59
CA VAL A 348 -1.28 -26.43 3.41
C VAL A 348 -1.57 -26.37 1.92
N VAL A 349 -2.57 -27.13 1.47
CA VAL A 349 -3.02 -27.16 0.08
C VAL A 349 -3.80 -25.89 -0.24
N LEU A 350 -3.37 -25.17 -1.27
CA LEU A 350 -3.95 -23.91 -1.71
C LEU A 350 -4.87 -24.12 -2.90
N ASP A 351 -4.44 -24.93 -3.87
CA ASP A 351 -5.23 -25.31 -5.03
C ASP A 351 -4.89 -26.75 -5.44
N ALA A 352 -5.85 -27.45 -6.05
CA ALA A 352 -5.59 -28.72 -6.71
C ALA A 352 -6.63 -29.02 -7.79
N PHE A 353 -6.17 -29.63 -8.89
CA PHE A 353 -7.06 -30.19 -9.90
C PHE A 353 -6.55 -31.52 -10.44
N TYR A 354 -7.50 -32.44 -10.63
CA TYR A 354 -7.35 -33.58 -11.51
C TYR A 354 -8.11 -33.31 -12.81
N GLY A 355 -7.43 -33.41 -13.94
CA GLY A 355 -8.00 -33.06 -15.24
C GLY A 355 -6.93 -32.68 -16.26
N ARG A 356 -7.23 -31.73 -17.14
CA ARG A 356 -6.29 -31.16 -18.10
C ARG A 356 -6.67 -29.72 -18.39
N MET A 357 -5.72 -28.81 -18.16
CA MET A 357 -5.86 -27.38 -18.39
C MET A 357 -4.88 -26.84 -19.43
N THR A 358 -4.06 -27.70 -20.03
CA THR A 358 -2.99 -27.30 -20.96
C THR A 358 -2.70 -28.40 -21.96
N GLY A 359 -2.04 -28.02 -23.07
CA GLY A 359 -1.70 -28.89 -24.19
C GLY A 359 -0.73 -30.04 -23.85
N PRO A 360 -0.20 -30.72 -24.89
CA PRO A 360 0.52 -31.98 -24.74
C PRO A 360 1.89 -31.86 -24.06
N ASP A 361 2.46 -30.66 -23.91
CA ASP A 361 3.74 -30.47 -23.23
C ASP A 361 3.70 -30.92 -21.76
N ILE A 362 2.51 -30.87 -21.16
CA ILE A 362 2.27 -31.39 -19.81
C ILE A 362 1.60 -32.76 -19.91
N CYS A 363 2.30 -33.78 -19.42
CA CYS A 363 1.89 -35.18 -19.52
C CYS A 363 1.54 -35.58 -20.96
N PRO A 364 2.57 -35.74 -21.83
CA PRO A 364 2.40 -36.00 -23.25
C PRO A 364 1.57 -37.25 -23.52
N HIS A 365 0.53 -37.10 -24.33
CA HIS A 365 -0.36 -38.18 -24.71
C HIS A 365 -1.11 -37.83 -26.01
N PRO A 366 -1.54 -38.81 -26.83
CA PRO A 366 -2.36 -38.54 -28.02
C PRO A 366 -3.73 -37.92 -27.72
N GLN A 367 -4.29 -38.20 -26.54
CA GLN A 367 -5.63 -37.77 -26.14
C GLN A 367 -5.59 -36.52 -25.24
N THR A 368 -5.36 -35.35 -25.81
CA THR A 368 -5.22 -34.06 -25.08
C THR A 368 -6.18 -32.97 -25.56
N SER A 369 -7.25 -33.37 -26.24
CA SER A 369 -8.20 -32.46 -26.90
C SER A 369 -8.95 -31.55 -25.94
N ASN A 370 -9.36 -32.03 -24.75
CA ASN A 370 -10.03 -31.21 -23.76
C ASN A 370 -9.02 -30.56 -22.80
N GLN A 371 -8.85 -29.23 -22.93
CA GLN A 371 -7.99 -28.41 -22.07
C GLN A 371 -8.78 -27.52 -21.10
N ASN A 372 -10.08 -27.77 -20.96
CA ASN A 372 -10.95 -27.15 -19.96
C ASN A 372 -11.54 -28.23 -19.05
N CYS A 373 -10.68 -29.16 -18.63
CA CYS A 373 -11.08 -30.33 -17.87
C CYS A 373 -10.58 -30.24 -16.43
N ARG A 374 -11.52 -30.24 -15.48
CA ARG A 374 -11.21 -30.15 -14.05
C ARG A 374 -12.30 -30.82 -13.23
N ALA A 375 -11.92 -31.78 -12.39
CA ALA A 375 -12.84 -32.34 -11.39
C ALA A 375 -13.08 -31.31 -10.28
N SER A 376 -14.34 -30.96 -10.04
CA SER A 376 -14.75 -29.97 -9.03
C SER A 376 -14.41 -30.38 -7.59
N SER A 377 -14.33 -31.68 -7.33
CA SER A 377 -14.01 -32.27 -6.03
C SER A 377 -12.51 -32.29 -5.69
N SER A 378 -11.64 -32.00 -6.67
CA SER A 378 -10.18 -32.19 -6.55
C SER A 378 -9.58 -31.51 -5.33
N ILE A 379 -9.86 -30.22 -5.14
CA ILE A 379 -9.28 -29.43 -4.05
C ILE A 379 -9.70 -29.96 -2.68
N ARG A 380 -10.96 -30.38 -2.52
CA ARG A 380 -11.46 -30.94 -1.27
C ARG A 380 -10.76 -32.26 -0.94
N ILE A 381 -10.72 -33.18 -1.92
CA ILE A 381 -10.10 -34.49 -1.74
C ILE A 381 -8.62 -34.37 -1.34
N VAL A 382 -7.87 -33.49 -2.01
CA VAL A 382 -6.45 -33.31 -1.69
C VAL A 382 -6.26 -32.60 -0.35
N LYS A 383 -7.10 -31.60 -0.01
CA LYS A 383 -7.07 -30.94 1.31
C LYS A 383 -7.32 -31.94 2.44
N ASP A 384 -8.37 -32.74 2.33
CA ASP A 384 -8.77 -33.72 3.35
C ASP A 384 -7.68 -34.78 3.56
N LYS A 385 -6.98 -35.15 2.49
CA LYS A 385 -5.92 -36.15 2.55
C LYS A 385 -4.57 -35.60 3.04
N CYS A 386 -4.22 -34.36 2.72
CA CYS A 386 -2.85 -33.88 2.86
C CYS A 386 -2.64 -32.76 3.89
N ASN A 387 -3.65 -31.95 4.20
CA ASN A 387 -3.46 -30.82 5.12
C ASN A 387 -3.00 -31.29 6.51
N GLY A 388 -2.03 -30.60 7.10
CA GLY A 388 -1.51 -30.92 8.45
C GLY A 388 -0.50 -32.07 8.50
N LEU A 389 -0.25 -32.75 7.37
CA LEU A 389 0.78 -33.78 7.27
C LEU A 389 2.14 -33.18 6.87
N SER A 390 3.24 -33.88 7.18
CA SER A 390 4.58 -33.52 6.71
C SER A 390 4.88 -34.08 5.32
N SER A 391 4.24 -35.18 4.94
CA SER A 391 4.27 -35.80 3.61
C SER A 391 2.90 -36.41 3.31
N CYS A 392 2.50 -36.41 2.04
CA CYS A 392 1.23 -36.94 1.57
C CYS A 392 1.37 -37.52 0.16
N THR A 393 0.74 -38.66 -0.09
CA THR A 393 0.68 -39.27 -1.41
C THR A 393 -0.74 -39.27 -1.97
N VAL A 394 -0.89 -38.96 -3.26
CA VAL A 394 -2.18 -38.90 -3.95
C VAL A 394 -2.08 -39.58 -5.31
N THR A 395 -2.87 -40.62 -5.54
CA THR A 395 -2.94 -41.29 -6.85
C THR A 395 -3.80 -40.48 -7.81
N ALA A 396 -3.23 -40.08 -8.95
CA ALA A 396 -3.93 -39.35 -10.01
C ALA A 396 -4.80 -40.32 -10.82
N SER A 397 -6.05 -40.58 -10.38
CA SER A 397 -6.92 -41.55 -11.05
C SER A 397 -8.40 -41.20 -10.96
N ASN A 398 -9.16 -41.71 -11.93
CA ASN A 398 -10.62 -41.66 -11.94
C ASN A 398 -11.26 -42.30 -10.69
N VAL A 399 -10.60 -43.26 -10.05
CA VAL A 399 -11.10 -43.88 -8.80
C VAL A 399 -11.12 -42.86 -7.66
N VAL A 400 -10.12 -41.97 -7.62
CA VAL A 400 -10.00 -40.97 -6.55
C VAL A 400 -10.88 -39.75 -6.85
N PHE A 401 -10.90 -39.28 -8.09
CA PHE A 401 -11.47 -37.97 -8.44
C PHE A 401 -12.73 -38.02 -9.31
N GLY A 402 -13.13 -39.20 -9.79
CA GLY A 402 -14.04 -39.34 -10.92
C GLY A 402 -13.37 -38.99 -12.25
N ASP A 403 -14.08 -39.19 -13.37
CA ASP A 403 -13.60 -38.78 -14.69
C ASP A 403 -14.26 -37.46 -15.14
N PRO A 404 -13.56 -36.32 -15.02
CA PRO A 404 -14.10 -35.02 -15.45
C PRO A 404 -14.13 -34.82 -16.96
N CYS A 405 -13.41 -35.63 -17.74
CA CYS A 405 -13.36 -35.53 -19.20
C CYS A 405 -12.97 -36.87 -19.82
N VAL A 406 -13.99 -37.66 -20.15
CA VAL A 406 -13.81 -38.96 -20.81
C VAL A 406 -13.01 -38.78 -22.11
N TYR A 407 -12.14 -39.75 -22.40
CA TYR A 407 -11.23 -39.75 -23.56
C TYR A 407 -10.18 -38.63 -23.59
N THR A 408 -9.94 -37.97 -22.45
CA THR A 408 -8.79 -37.07 -22.29
C THR A 408 -7.88 -37.64 -21.20
N PHE A 409 -6.60 -37.76 -21.52
CA PHE A 409 -5.58 -38.18 -20.56
C PHE A 409 -5.28 -37.04 -19.60
N LYS A 410 -5.40 -37.28 -18.31
CA LYS A 410 -5.39 -36.24 -17.28
C LYS A 410 -4.05 -36.17 -16.56
N TYR A 411 -3.94 -35.19 -15.67
CA TYR A 411 -2.88 -35.09 -14.67
C TYR A 411 -3.46 -34.51 -13.39
N LEU A 412 -2.83 -34.84 -12.27
CA LEU A 412 -3.07 -34.20 -10.99
C LEU A 412 -2.04 -33.10 -10.80
N GLU A 413 -2.49 -31.89 -10.53
CA GLU A 413 -1.65 -30.78 -10.11
C GLU A 413 -2.11 -30.28 -8.73
N VAL A 414 -1.15 -30.08 -7.84
CA VAL A 414 -1.38 -29.60 -6.47
C VAL A 414 -0.44 -28.43 -6.19
N LEU A 415 -1.04 -27.30 -5.81
CA LEU A 415 -0.33 -26.11 -5.35
C LEU A 415 -0.46 -26.02 -3.83
N TYR A 416 0.68 -25.97 -3.13
CA TYR A 416 0.70 -26.04 -1.67
C TYR A 416 1.83 -25.21 -1.06
N ASN A 417 1.66 -24.86 0.21
CA ASN A 417 2.67 -24.23 1.03
C ASN A 417 3.05 -25.12 2.22
N CYS A 418 4.22 -24.84 2.78
CA CYS A 418 4.70 -25.46 4.01
C CYS A 418 4.73 -24.40 5.10
N LYS A 419 3.97 -24.62 6.17
CA LYS A 419 3.88 -23.70 7.31
C LYS A 419 4.30 -24.41 8.59
N GLN A 420 4.89 -23.66 9.52
CA GLN A 420 4.94 -24.13 10.91
C GLN A 420 3.51 -24.02 11.46
N ILE A 421 2.96 -25.14 11.91
CA ILE A 421 1.62 -25.25 12.48
C ILE A 421 1.77 -25.78 13.89
#